data_AF-A0A938DKV7-F1
#
_entry.id   AF-A0A938DKV7-F1
#
_cell.length_a   1.000
_cell.length_b   1.000
_cell.length_c   1.000
_cell.angle_alpha   90.00
_cell.angle_beta   90.00
_cell.angle_gamma   90.00
#
_symmetry.space_group_name_H-M   'P 1'
#
loop_
_entity.id
_entity.type
_entity.pdbx_description
1 polymer ?
#
loop_
_entity_poly.entity_id
_entity_poly.type
_entity_poly.pdbx_seq_one_letter_code
_entity_poly.pdbx_strand_id
1 'polypeptide(L)'
;MSGEWRVDPTGRYEYRWWDGERFTEYVARHGAQIVDPAGIPDLPTTIEVGFGSPERQNRWTVGFRLILAIPHFFWIALVTLAGLVVLVIGWFGALFSGQLPGWAARYLYLVMRYHVRLTAYVYLLRGEYPPFALSDERSPVVVEVNPTRLNRWAVLFRLVLAFPVLVLAQWLSVGVNLALIVIWIIVLAKGRMPGLPAQSLGAVLRYQARVFGYLMMLTPTYPVGLYGDKEQYPGMAAAAPAIASEVGPGVPPRTARMYLGQGAKRLVTVFMVLGILYNVANNVLNWRTDEQDLSVARTAQVVDAPDSGAGAAPGESGSAQ
;
A
#
# COMPACT_ATOMS: atom_id res chain seq x y z
N MET A 1 1.14 -32.37 8.53
CA MET A 1 0.59 -31.69 7.35
C MET A 1 -0.83 -31.27 7.70
N SER A 2 -1.01 -30.04 8.18
CA SER A 2 -2.32 -29.53 8.61
C SER A 2 -2.96 -28.78 7.45
N GLY A 3 -3.84 -29.45 6.71
CA GLY A 3 -4.67 -28.79 5.72
C GLY A 3 -5.77 -27.96 6.38
N GLU A 4 -6.13 -26.84 5.76
CA GLU A 4 -7.12 -25.89 6.30
C GLU A 4 -8.04 -25.38 5.19
N TRP A 5 -9.31 -25.17 5.51
CA TRP A 5 -10.24 -24.48 4.61
C TRP A 5 -9.96 -22.98 4.59
N ARG A 6 -9.59 -22.46 3.42
CA ARG A 6 -9.34 -21.04 3.21
C ARG A 6 -10.29 -20.46 2.17
N VAL A 7 -10.45 -19.14 2.15
CA VAL A 7 -11.31 -18.46 1.17
C VAL A 7 -10.82 -18.81 -0.24
N ASP A 8 -11.74 -19.17 -1.14
CA ASP A 8 -11.36 -19.57 -2.49
C ASP A 8 -10.75 -18.37 -3.26
N PRO A 9 -9.45 -18.41 -3.64
CA PRO A 9 -8.82 -17.33 -4.38
C PRO A 9 -9.46 -17.08 -5.76
N THR A 10 -10.11 -18.09 -6.35
CA THR A 10 -10.82 -17.90 -7.63
C THR A 10 -12.14 -17.14 -7.46
N GLY A 11 -12.72 -17.18 -6.25
CA GLY A 11 -14.08 -16.71 -5.96
C GLY A 11 -15.18 -17.42 -6.76
N ARG A 12 -14.92 -18.60 -7.32
CA ARG A 12 -15.95 -19.47 -7.91
C ARG A 12 -16.71 -20.22 -6.82
N TYR A 13 -16.04 -20.51 -5.71
CA TYR A 13 -16.58 -21.22 -4.55
C TYR A 13 -16.37 -20.41 -3.26
N GLU A 14 -16.88 -20.91 -2.13
CA GLU A 14 -16.80 -20.21 -0.85
C GLU A 14 -15.45 -20.45 -0.17
N TYR A 15 -15.03 -21.71 -0.13
CA TYR A 15 -13.73 -22.11 0.41
C TYR A 15 -13.01 -23.05 -0.55
N ARG A 16 -11.69 -23.08 -0.46
CA ARG A 16 -10.82 -24.01 -1.14
C ARG A 16 -9.82 -24.58 -0.13
N TRP A 17 -9.61 -25.88 -0.21
CA TRP A 17 -8.74 -26.59 0.73
C TRP A 17 -7.27 -26.27 0.44
N TRP A 18 -6.56 -25.82 1.47
CA TRP A 18 -5.13 -25.55 1.45
C TRP A 18 -4.39 -26.75 2.07
N ASP A 19 -3.45 -27.35 1.35
CA ASP A 19 -2.73 -28.55 1.83
C ASP A 19 -1.50 -28.25 2.70
N GLY A 20 -1.16 -26.97 2.86
CA GLY A 20 0.05 -26.50 3.53
C GLY A 20 1.02 -25.78 2.60
N GLU A 21 1.01 -26.11 1.31
CA GLU A 21 1.90 -25.55 0.27
C GLU A 21 1.14 -24.91 -0.90
N ARG A 22 -0.04 -25.43 -1.26
CA ARG A 22 -0.88 -24.93 -2.34
C ARG A 22 -2.37 -25.11 -2.05
N PHE A 23 -3.17 -24.32 -2.76
CA PHE A 23 -4.60 -24.59 -2.86
C PHE A 23 -4.80 -25.87 -3.68
N THR A 24 -5.83 -26.63 -3.34
CA THR A 24 -6.19 -27.88 -4.02
C THR A 24 -7.49 -27.68 -4.83
N GLU A 25 -7.84 -28.69 -5.62
CA GLU A 25 -9.10 -28.71 -6.37
C GLU A 25 -10.34 -28.87 -5.49
N TYR A 26 -10.16 -29.28 -4.23
CA TYR A 26 -11.24 -29.41 -3.26
C TYR A 26 -11.75 -28.03 -2.83
N VAL A 27 -13.03 -27.81 -3.04
CA VAL A 27 -13.75 -26.58 -2.75
C VAL A 27 -14.97 -26.86 -1.88
N ALA A 28 -15.46 -25.85 -1.18
CA ALA A 28 -16.71 -25.93 -0.44
C ALA A 28 -17.70 -24.87 -0.95
N ARG A 29 -18.97 -25.26 -1.04
CA ARG A 29 -20.09 -24.40 -1.41
C ARG A 29 -21.31 -24.77 -0.56
N HIS A 30 -21.83 -23.84 0.22
CA HIS A 30 -22.96 -24.06 1.14
C HIS A 30 -22.72 -25.26 2.08
N GLY A 31 -21.50 -25.39 2.60
CA GLY A 31 -21.10 -26.52 3.47
C GLY A 31 -20.87 -27.86 2.76
N ALA A 32 -21.21 -27.99 1.47
CA ALA A 32 -20.92 -29.19 0.67
C ALA A 32 -19.51 -29.10 0.07
N GLN A 33 -18.70 -30.15 0.26
CA GLN A 33 -17.39 -30.28 -0.36
C GLN A 33 -17.55 -30.83 -1.79
N ILE A 34 -16.94 -30.14 -2.76
CA ILE A 34 -17.02 -30.43 -4.19
C ILE A 34 -15.60 -30.38 -4.76
N VAL A 35 -15.32 -31.10 -5.84
CA VAL A 35 -14.07 -30.94 -6.61
C VAL A 35 -14.34 -29.97 -7.76
N ASP A 36 -13.54 -28.92 -7.89
CA ASP A 36 -13.69 -27.91 -8.93
C ASP A 36 -13.37 -28.50 -10.33
N PRO A 37 -14.37 -28.69 -11.22
CA PRO A 37 -14.16 -29.33 -12.51
C PRO A 37 -13.28 -28.52 -13.48
N ALA A 38 -13.10 -27.22 -13.23
CA ALA A 38 -12.23 -26.37 -14.04
C ALA A 38 -10.80 -26.23 -13.48
N GLY A 39 -10.48 -26.92 -12.38
CA GLY A 39 -9.16 -26.88 -11.75
C GLY A 39 -8.77 -25.48 -11.24
N ILE A 40 -7.53 -25.37 -10.76
CA ILE A 40 -6.96 -24.11 -10.27
C ILE A 40 -6.36 -23.37 -11.47
N PRO A 41 -6.90 -22.20 -11.89
CA PRO A 41 -6.21 -21.32 -12.83
C PRO A 41 -4.94 -20.80 -12.14
N ASP A 42 -3.94 -20.33 -12.89
CA ASP A 42 -2.84 -19.55 -12.31
C ASP A 42 -3.42 -18.27 -11.68
N LEU A 43 -3.83 -18.35 -10.42
CA LEU A 43 -4.53 -17.28 -9.75
C LEU A 43 -3.52 -16.20 -9.35
N PRO A 44 -3.83 -14.92 -9.62
CA PRO A 44 -3.02 -13.84 -9.10
C PRO A 44 -3.06 -13.91 -7.57
N THR A 45 -1.92 -14.22 -6.96
CA THR A 45 -1.73 -14.23 -5.51
C THR A 45 -1.87 -12.80 -4.99
N THR A 46 -3.11 -12.45 -4.66
CA THR A 46 -3.50 -11.10 -4.31
C THR A 46 -3.50 -10.98 -2.79
N ILE A 47 -2.84 -9.95 -2.29
CA ILE A 47 -2.89 -9.62 -0.87
C ILE A 47 -4.30 -9.09 -0.56
N GLU A 48 -5.06 -9.90 0.16
CA GLU A 48 -6.30 -9.49 0.79
C GLU A 48 -6.00 -8.91 2.17
N VAL A 49 -6.80 -7.93 2.60
CA VAL A 49 -6.74 -7.37 3.96
C VAL A 49 -8.17 -7.22 4.45
N GLY A 50 -8.53 -7.88 5.54
CA GLY A 50 -9.84 -7.74 6.17
C GLY A 50 -9.83 -6.66 7.25
N PHE A 51 -10.90 -5.88 7.35
CA PHE A 51 -11.16 -5.03 8.51
C PHE A 51 -12.56 -5.37 9.04
N GLY A 52 -12.68 -5.57 10.36
CA GLY A 52 -13.98 -5.62 11.01
C GLY A 52 -14.71 -4.27 10.92
N SER A 53 -16.00 -4.26 11.27
CA SER A 53 -16.83 -3.05 11.30
C SER A 53 -16.19 -1.94 12.15
N PRO A 54 -16.32 -0.64 11.78
CA PRO A 54 -15.72 0.44 12.55
C PRO A 54 -16.35 0.54 13.94
N GLU A 55 -15.59 0.14 14.98
CA GLU A 55 -16.03 0.22 16.37
C GLU A 55 -15.93 1.65 16.93
N ARG A 56 -16.68 1.92 18.01
CA ARG A 56 -16.63 3.20 18.72
C ARG A 56 -15.25 3.38 19.35
N GLN A 57 -14.62 4.53 19.15
CA GLN A 57 -13.24 4.78 19.61
C GLN A 57 -13.23 5.82 20.72
N ASN A 58 -12.31 5.67 21.68
CA ASN A 58 -12.10 6.65 22.73
C ASN A 58 -11.48 7.93 22.14
N ARG A 59 -12.10 9.09 22.39
CA ARG A 59 -11.70 10.40 21.85
C ARG A 59 -10.30 10.82 22.31
N TRP A 60 -9.89 10.43 23.52
CA TRP A 60 -8.55 10.70 24.04
C TRP A 60 -7.48 9.92 23.28
N THR A 61 -7.72 8.62 23.03
CA THR A 61 -6.83 7.78 22.23
C THR A 61 -6.78 8.22 20.77
N VAL A 62 -7.84 8.85 20.25
CA VAL A 62 -7.84 9.50 18.93
C VAL A 62 -6.99 10.77 18.95
N GLY A 63 -7.18 11.65 19.94
CA GLY A 63 -6.45 12.91 20.06
C GLY A 63 -4.94 12.71 20.20
N PHE A 64 -4.52 11.83 21.10
CA PHE A 64 -3.11 11.51 21.34
C PHE A 64 -2.55 10.45 20.39
N ARG A 65 -3.30 10.04 19.36
CA ARG A 65 -2.92 8.90 18.51
C ARG A 65 -1.57 9.08 17.83
N LEU A 66 -1.31 10.26 17.29
CA LEU A 66 -0.05 10.56 16.61
C LEU A 66 1.13 10.49 17.58
N ILE A 67 0.96 10.99 18.81
CA ILE A 67 1.99 10.92 19.86
C ILE A 67 2.23 9.46 20.27
N LEU A 68 1.15 8.68 20.46
CA LEU A 68 1.23 7.25 20.75
C LEU A 68 1.88 6.44 19.62
N ALA A 69 1.80 6.91 18.36
CA ALA A 69 2.43 6.27 17.22
C ALA A 69 3.93 6.58 17.08
N ILE A 70 4.46 7.60 17.77
CA ILE A 70 5.89 7.98 17.69
C ILE A 70 6.82 6.79 17.99
N PRO A 71 6.66 6.05 19.10
CA PRO A 71 7.50 4.88 19.38
C PRO A 71 7.43 3.82 18.27
N HIS A 72 6.25 3.62 17.69
CA HIS A 72 6.05 2.69 16.58
C HIS A 72 6.75 3.15 15.31
N PHE A 73 6.83 4.45 15.04
CA PHE A 73 7.58 4.98 13.90
C PHE A 73 9.09 4.70 14.01
N PHE A 74 9.66 4.83 15.21
CA PHE A 74 11.06 4.45 15.44
C PHE A 74 11.26 2.93 15.27
N TRP A 75 10.36 2.13 15.84
CA TRP A 75 10.45 0.68 15.74
C TRP A 75 10.31 0.17 14.30
N ILE A 76 9.32 0.66 13.56
CA ILE A 76 9.11 0.25 12.16
C ILE A 76 10.26 0.73 11.28
N ALA A 77 10.87 1.89 11.54
CA ALA A 77 12.05 2.33 10.81
C ALA A 77 13.23 1.36 11.00
N LEU A 78 13.51 0.93 12.24
CA LEU A 78 14.57 -0.03 12.54
C LEU A 78 14.30 -1.39 11.88
N VAL A 79 13.09 -1.93 12.03
CA VAL A 79 12.72 -3.24 11.44
C VAL A 79 12.72 -3.17 9.92
N THR A 80 12.25 -2.06 9.33
CA THR A 80 12.26 -1.89 7.87
C THR A 80 13.69 -1.77 7.35
N LEU A 81 14.60 -1.11 8.08
CA LEU A 81 16.01 -1.02 7.71
C LEU A 81 16.67 -2.42 7.67
N ALA A 82 16.44 -3.25 8.67
CA ALA A 82 16.87 -4.65 8.64
C ALA A 82 16.18 -5.42 7.49
N GLY A 83 14.91 -5.13 7.21
CA GLY A 83 14.18 -5.65 6.06
C GLY A 83 14.77 -5.27 4.70
N LEU A 84 15.36 -4.08 4.55
CA LEU A 84 16.04 -3.68 3.32
C LEU A 84 17.27 -4.57 3.08
N VAL A 85 18.05 -4.87 4.13
CA VAL A 85 19.20 -5.79 4.02
C VAL A 85 18.71 -7.19 3.62
N VAL A 86 17.67 -7.69 4.28
CA VAL A 86 17.04 -8.98 3.98
C VAL A 86 16.50 -9.02 2.55
N LEU A 87 15.88 -7.93 2.08
CA LEU A 87 15.35 -7.79 0.73
C LEU A 87 16.46 -7.85 -0.31
N VAL A 88 17.57 -7.14 -0.11
CA VAL A 88 18.72 -7.17 -1.02
C VAL A 88 19.30 -8.59 -1.09
N ILE A 89 19.52 -9.25 0.04
CA ILE A 89 20.01 -10.64 0.08
C ILE A 89 19.01 -11.59 -0.59
N GLY A 90 17.72 -11.43 -0.28
CA GLY A 90 16.63 -12.22 -0.86
C GLY A 90 16.49 -12.01 -2.37
N TRP A 91 16.74 -10.80 -2.86
CA TRP A 91 16.75 -10.45 -4.28
C TRP A 91 17.83 -11.22 -5.03
N PHE A 92 19.06 -11.29 -4.50
CA PHE A 92 20.11 -12.14 -5.06
C PHE A 92 19.70 -13.62 -5.02
N GLY A 93 19.18 -14.09 -3.88
CA GLY A 93 18.67 -15.45 -3.75
C GLY A 93 17.60 -15.79 -4.79
N ALA A 94 16.67 -14.88 -5.05
CA ALA A 94 15.61 -15.03 -6.05
C ALA A 94 16.12 -14.95 -7.48
N LEU A 95 17.17 -14.18 -7.76
CA LEU A 95 17.78 -14.11 -9.10
C LEU A 95 18.41 -15.46 -9.49
N PHE A 96 19.11 -16.11 -8.55
CA PHE A 96 19.74 -17.42 -8.79
C PHE A 96 18.75 -18.57 -8.74
N SER A 97 17.88 -18.61 -7.73
CA SER A 97 16.98 -19.75 -7.49
C SER A 97 15.59 -19.62 -8.14
N GLY A 98 15.23 -18.42 -8.64
CA GLY A 98 13.88 -18.13 -9.14
C GLY A 98 12.80 -18.05 -8.03
N GLN A 99 13.21 -18.09 -6.76
CA GLN A 99 12.32 -18.04 -5.60
C GLN A 99 12.95 -17.29 -4.44
N LEU A 100 12.14 -16.62 -3.64
CA LEU A 100 12.63 -15.91 -2.46
C LEU A 100 13.04 -16.94 -1.38
N PRO A 101 14.24 -16.83 -0.76
CA PRO A 101 14.63 -17.73 0.34
C PRO A 101 13.58 -17.71 1.45
N GLY A 102 13.21 -18.88 1.99
CA GLY A 102 12.09 -18.99 2.94
C GLY A 102 12.24 -18.13 4.19
N TRP A 103 13.47 -17.96 4.70
CA TRP A 103 13.76 -17.08 5.84
C TRP A 103 13.53 -15.59 5.50
N ALA A 104 13.90 -15.17 4.29
CA ALA A 104 13.71 -13.81 3.82
C ALA A 104 12.22 -13.53 3.60
N ALA A 105 11.52 -14.46 2.94
CA ALA A 105 10.07 -14.39 2.76
C ALA A 105 9.34 -14.27 4.10
N ARG A 106 9.70 -15.09 5.09
CA ARG A 106 9.10 -15.04 6.44
C ARG A 106 9.36 -13.71 7.14
N TYR A 107 10.58 -13.19 7.08
CA TYR A 107 10.89 -11.90 7.70
C TYR A 107 10.11 -10.75 7.05
N LEU A 108 10.18 -10.64 5.72
CA LEU A 108 9.50 -9.58 4.96
C LEU A 108 7.97 -9.65 5.14
N TYR A 109 7.41 -10.85 5.27
CA TYR A 109 6.01 -11.06 5.61
C TYR A 109 5.65 -10.48 6.98
N LEU A 110 6.47 -10.71 8.00
CA LEU A 110 6.25 -10.18 9.34
C LEU A 110 6.35 -8.65 9.37
N VAL A 111 7.32 -8.07 8.64
CA VAL A 111 7.43 -6.61 8.47
C VAL A 111 6.18 -6.04 7.80
N MET A 112 5.71 -6.67 6.73
CA MET A 112 4.48 -6.28 6.03
C MET A 112 3.28 -6.28 6.97
N ARG A 113 3.05 -7.37 7.72
CA ARG A 113 1.92 -7.46 8.66
C ARG A 113 1.96 -6.37 9.71
N TYR A 114 3.15 -6.10 10.25
CA TYR A 114 3.33 -5.02 11.21
C TYR A 114 2.98 -3.66 10.58
N HIS A 115 3.47 -3.39 9.36
CA HIS A 115 3.20 -2.16 8.64
C HIS A 115 1.70 -1.95 8.41
N VAL A 116 0.99 -2.96 7.90
CA VAL A 116 -0.47 -2.86 7.68
C VAL A 116 -1.22 -2.62 8.99
N ARG A 117 -0.82 -3.28 10.08
CA ARG A 117 -1.43 -3.08 11.41
C ARG A 117 -1.20 -1.67 11.95
N LEU A 118 0.02 -1.16 11.84
CA LEU A 118 0.35 0.21 12.27
C LEU A 118 -0.41 1.24 11.43
N THR A 119 -0.44 1.08 10.11
CA THR A 119 -1.16 1.99 9.21
C THR A 119 -2.67 1.94 9.47
N ALA A 120 -3.26 0.77 9.75
CA ALA A 120 -4.67 0.66 10.16
C ALA A 120 -4.97 1.43 11.46
N TYR A 121 -4.05 1.43 12.42
CA TYR A 121 -4.16 2.22 13.64
C TYR A 121 -4.07 3.72 13.35
N VAL A 122 -3.05 4.16 12.59
CA VAL A 122 -2.85 5.57 12.21
C VAL A 122 -4.01 6.10 11.36
N TYR A 123 -4.58 5.28 10.48
CA TYR A 123 -5.73 5.63 9.62
C TYR A 123 -7.08 5.59 10.35
N LEU A 124 -7.07 5.38 11.67
CA LEU A 124 -8.28 5.30 12.50
C LEU A 124 -9.24 4.17 12.13
N LEU A 125 -8.79 3.19 11.35
CA LEU A 125 -9.57 1.99 11.03
C LEU A 125 -9.68 1.04 12.23
N ARG A 126 -8.69 1.08 13.14
CA ARG A 126 -8.70 0.34 14.41
C ARG A 126 -8.47 1.28 15.59
N GLY A 127 -9.19 1.06 16.68
CA GLY A 127 -9.05 1.82 17.92
C GLY A 127 -8.01 1.26 18.90
N GLU A 128 -7.62 0.00 18.69
CA GLU A 128 -6.74 -0.76 19.57
C GLU A 128 -5.26 -0.45 19.31
N TYR A 129 -4.49 -0.25 20.38
CA TYR A 129 -3.07 0.05 20.30
C TYR A 129 -2.27 -1.18 19.84
N PRO A 130 -1.49 -1.09 18.74
CA PRO A 130 -0.83 -2.26 18.19
C PRO A 130 0.36 -2.73 19.06
N PRO A 131 0.53 -4.04 19.29
CA PRO A 131 1.70 -4.54 20.01
C PRO A 131 2.98 -4.37 19.17
N PHE A 132 4.14 -4.28 19.84
CA PHE A 132 5.45 -4.18 19.16
C PHE A 132 5.91 -5.50 18.52
N ALA A 133 5.31 -6.63 18.92
CA ALA A 133 5.61 -7.94 18.36
C ALA A 133 5.26 -8.01 16.86
N LEU A 134 6.20 -8.50 16.04
CA LEU A 134 6.00 -8.63 14.58
C LEU A 134 5.02 -9.75 14.21
N SER A 135 5.03 -10.83 14.99
CA SER A 135 4.06 -11.92 14.90
C SER A 135 2.94 -11.70 15.91
N ASP A 136 1.70 -11.72 15.44
CA ASP A 136 0.53 -11.65 16.31
C ASP A 136 -0.61 -12.47 15.70
N GLU A 137 -1.00 -13.52 16.41
CA GLU A 137 -2.09 -14.43 16.02
C GLU A 137 -3.47 -13.78 16.24
N ARG A 138 -3.57 -12.77 17.11
CA ARG A 138 -4.81 -12.06 17.41
C ARG A 138 -5.09 -10.90 16.45
N SER A 139 -4.18 -10.61 15.52
CA SER A 139 -4.35 -9.53 14.56
C SER A 139 -5.33 -9.94 13.46
N PRO A 140 -6.49 -9.28 13.31
CA PRO A 140 -7.50 -9.60 12.30
C PRO A 140 -7.07 -9.26 10.85
N VAL A 141 -5.84 -8.77 10.68
CA VAL A 141 -5.22 -8.48 9.39
C VAL A 141 -4.63 -9.78 8.85
N VAL A 142 -5.47 -10.56 8.18
CA VAL A 142 -5.05 -11.73 7.41
C VAL A 142 -4.42 -11.22 6.12
N VAL A 143 -3.09 -11.27 6.03
CA VAL A 143 -2.34 -11.03 4.79
C VAL A 143 -1.98 -12.41 4.26
N GLU A 144 -2.60 -12.83 3.16
CA GLU A 144 -2.28 -14.10 2.49
C GLU A 144 -1.15 -13.88 1.49
N VAL A 145 -0.05 -14.60 1.66
CA VAL A 145 1.09 -14.61 0.72
C VAL A 145 1.38 -16.06 0.37
N ASN A 146 1.06 -16.46 -0.86
CA ASN A 146 1.45 -17.76 -1.38
C ASN A 146 2.85 -17.66 -2.00
N PRO A 147 3.82 -18.52 -1.60
CA PRO A 147 5.12 -18.57 -2.24
C PRO A 147 4.94 -18.99 -3.70
N THR A 148 5.03 -18.02 -4.61
CA THR A 148 4.88 -18.24 -6.05
C THR A 148 6.25 -18.12 -6.70
N ARG A 149 6.53 -18.93 -7.72
CA ARG A 149 7.76 -18.80 -8.52
C ARG A 149 7.85 -17.39 -9.10
N LEU A 150 9.01 -16.76 -8.95
CA LEU A 150 9.25 -15.43 -9.50
C LEU A 150 9.95 -15.55 -10.86
N ASN A 151 9.45 -14.83 -11.86
CA ASN A 151 10.18 -14.67 -13.12
C ASN A 151 11.43 -13.81 -12.86
N ARG A 152 12.62 -14.36 -13.14
CA ARG A 152 13.93 -13.71 -12.91
C ARG A 152 14.03 -12.34 -13.58
N TRP A 153 13.48 -12.19 -14.78
CA TRP A 153 13.45 -10.90 -15.49
C TRP A 153 12.52 -9.89 -14.81
N ALA A 154 11.39 -10.35 -14.28
CA ALA A 154 10.48 -9.52 -13.50
C ALA A 154 11.04 -9.16 -12.11
N VAL A 155 12.05 -9.88 -11.61
CA VAL A 155 12.82 -9.53 -10.42
C VAL A 155 13.86 -8.46 -10.74
N LEU A 156 14.61 -8.64 -11.84
CA LEU A 156 15.64 -7.69 -12.27
C LEU A 156 15.05 -6.32 -12.61
N PHE A 157 14.01 -6.28 -13.43
CA PHE A 157 13.34 -5.05 -13.85
C PHE A 157 12.23 -4.60 -12.88
N ARG A 158 12.11 -5.21 -11.71
CA ARG A 158 11.02 -4.94 -10.76
C ARG A 158 10.89 -3.47 -10.40
N LEU A 159 12.01 -2.77 -10.17
CA LEU A 159 12.00 -1.36 -9.81
C LEU A 159 11.49 -0.47 -10.96
N VAL A 160 11.87 -0.81 -12.20
CA VAL A 160 11.38 -0.11 -13.39
C VAL A 160 9.88 -0.36 -13.58
N LEU A 161 9.42 -1.61 -13.44
CA LEU A 161 7.99 -1.94 -13.49
C LEU A 161 7.20 -1.31 -12.34
N ALA A 162 7.80 -1.20 -11.15
CA ALA A 162 7.19 -0.62 -9.97
C ALA A 162 7.05 0.90 -10.08
N PHE A 163 7.85 1.58 -10.90
CA PHE A 163 7.89 3.04 -10.96
C PHE A 163 6.50 3.69 -11.16
N PRO A 164 5.65 3.28 -12.12
CA PRO A 164 4.32 3.87 -12.28
C PRO A 164 3.44 3.69 -11.03
N VAL A 165 3.50 2.51 -10.41
CA VAL A 165 2.74 2.19 -9.19
C VAL A 165 3.26 2.96 -7.99
N LEU A 166 4.58 3.17 -7.90
CA LEU A 166 5.23 3.96 -6.85
C LEU A 166 4.79 5.42 -6.91
N VAL A 167 4.74 6.01 -8.12
CA VAL A 167 4.25 7.38 -8.33
C VAL A 167 2.78 7.49 -7.90
N LEU A 168 1.93 6.55 -8.32
CA LEU A 168 0.53 6.51 -7.90
C LEU A 168 0.38 6.35 -6.38
N ALA A 169 1.16 5.46 -5.78
CA ALA A 169 1.15 5.23 -4.34
C ALA A 169 1.63 6.48 -3.57
N GLN A 170 2.63 7.18 -4.09
CA GLN A 170 3.16 8.41 -3.49
C GLN A 170 2.11 9.53 -3.50
N TRP A 171 1.49 9.81 -4.63
CA TRP A 171 0.44 10.83 -4.71
C TRP A 171 -0.75 10.46 -3.82
N LEU A 172 -1.20 9.21 -3.88
CA LEU A 172 -2.28 8.75 -3.01
C LEU A 172 -1.95 8.89 -1.53
N SER A 173 -0.71 8.57 -1.13
CA SER A 173 -0.22 8.70 0.25
C SER A 173 -0.28 10.15 0.73
N VAL A 174 0.21 11.10 -0.08
CA VAL A 174 0.13 12.54 0.21
C VAL A 174 -1.33 12.98 0.37
N GLY A 175 -2.19 12.59 -0.56
CA GLY A 175 -3.62 12.89 -0.52
C GLY A 175 -4.31 12.39 0.75
N VAL A 176 -4.01 11.15 1.15
CA VAL A 176 -4.51 10.58 2.40
C VAL A 176 -3.98 11.32 3.61
N ASN A 177 -2.70 11.69 3.66
CA ASN A 177 -2.14 12.46 4.77
C ASN A 177 -2.84 13.81 4.96
N LEU A 178 -3.14 14.51 3.86
CA LEU A 178 -3.90 15.76 3.89
C LEU A 178 -5.35 15.51 4.38
N ALA A 179 -6.01 14.48 3.85
CA ALA A 179 -7.37 14.13 4.26
C ALA A 179 -7.45 13.62 5.71
N LEU A 180 -6.40 12.99 6.22
CA LEU A 180 -6.34 12.45 7.58
C LEU A 180 -6.44 13.55 8.63
N ILE A 181 -5.93 14.75 8.35
CA ILE A 181 -6.10 15.90 9.26
C ILE A 181 -7.60 16.21 9.44
N VAL A 182 -8.34 16.26 8.33
CA VAL A 182 -9.79 16.51 8.35
C VAL A 182 -10.55 15.34 8.99
N ILE A 183 -10.21 14.10 8.63
CA ILE A 183 -10.82 12.89 9.18
C ILE A 183 -10.57 12.80 10.68
N TRP A 184 -9.34 13.10 11.14
CA TRP A 184 -8.97 13.11 12.55
C TRP A 184 -9.82 14.11 13.34
N ILE A 185 -10.02 15.33 12.83
CA ILE A 185 -10.93 16.33 13.45
C ILE A 185 -12.37 15.80 13.51
N ILE A 186 -12.88 15.22 12.42
CA ILE A 186 -14.23 14.65 12.36
C ILE A 186 -14.42 13.52 13.38
N VAL A 187 -13.44 12.61 13.49
CA VAL A 187 -13.49 11.48 14.42
C VAL A 187 -13.32 11.96 15.86
N LEU A 188 -12.49 12.97 16.12
CA LEU A 188 -12.34 13.59 17.43
C LEU A 188 -13.66 14.25 17.87
N ALA A 189 -14.42 14.86 16.95
CA ALA A 189 -15.72 15.44 17.22
C ALA A 189 -16.82 14.38 17.43
N LYS A 190 -16.90 13.38 16.53
CA LYS A 190 -17.99 12.38 16.52
C LYS A 190 -17.74 11.15 17.41
N GLY A 191 -16.50 10.88 17.82
CA GLY A 191 -16.10 9.68 18.56
C GLY A 191 -16.28 8.36 17.78
N ARG A 192 -16.53 8.42 16.47
CA ARG A 192 -16.74 7.27 15.60
C ARG A 192 -16.25 7.55 14.18
N MET A 193 -15.72 6.52 13.52
CA MET A 193 -15.27 6.58 12.13
C MET A 193 -16.49 6.70 11.19
N PRO A 194 -16.58 7.71 10.31
CA PRO A 194 -17.62 7.76 9.30
C PRO A 194 -17.41 6.65 8.25
N GLY A 195 -18.49 6.05 7.76
CA GLY A 195 -18.43 4.88 6.88
C GLY A 195 -17.71 5.12 5.55
N LEU A 196 -17.89 6.30 4.95
CA LEU A 196 -17.23 6.67 3.67
C LEU A 196 -15.68 6.71 3.80
N PRO A 197 -15.08 7.49 4.73
CA PRO A 197 -13.67 7.42 5.07
C PRO A 197 -13.16 6.03 5.42
N ALA A 198 -13.92 5.24 6.18
CA ALA A 198 -13.51 3.89 6.55
C ALA A 198 -13.35 2.98 5.32
N GLN A 199 -14.30 3.04 4.39
CA GLN A 199 -14.24 2.29 3.14
C GLN A 199 -13.08 2.74 2.25
N SER A 200 -12.91 4.06 2.05
CA SER A 200 -11.84 4.60 1.21
C SER A 200 -10.46 4.30 1.79
N LEU A 201 -10.24 4.52 3.09
CA LEU A 201 -8.95 4.25 3.74
C LEU A 201 -8.65 2.75 3.78
N GLY A 202 -9.66 1.89 3.95
CA GLY A 202 -9.50 0.45 3.80
C GLY A 202 -9.10 0.03 2.38
N ALA A 203 -9.61 0.70 1.35
CA ALA A 203 -9.19 0.49 -0.04
C ALA A 203 -7.74 0.91 -0.27
N VAL A 204 -7.38 2.12 0.19
CA VAL A 204 -6.01 2.65 0.05
C VAL A 204 -5.02 1.76 0.78
N LEU A 205 -5.36 1.32 2.00
CA LEU A 205 -4.50 0.43 2.77
C LEU A 205 -4.31 -0.93 2.09
N ARG A 206 -5.36 -1.50 1.47
CA ARG A 206 -5.21 -2.70 0.62
C ARG A 206 -4.29 -2.47 -0.56
N TYR A 207 -4.47 -1.36 -1.27
CA TYR A 207 -3.61 -1.01 -2.39
C TYR A 207 -2.16 -0.86 -1.94
N GLN A 208 -1.90 -0.13 -0.85
CA GLN A 208 -0.55 0.01 -0.26
C GLN A 208 0.04 -1.36 0.11
N ALA A 209 -0.72 -2.25 0.76
CA ALA A 209 -0.26 -3.59 1.09
C ALA A 209 0.13 -4.41 -0.16
N ARG A 210 -0.64 -4.29 -1.26
CA ARG A 210 -0.29 -4.91 -2.55
C ARG A 210 0.98 -4.33 -3.14
N VAL A 211 1.16 -3.00 -3.11
CA VAL A 211 2.38 -2.32 -3.58
C VAL A 211 3.59 -2.75 -2.78
N PHE A 212 3.52 -2.71 -1.44
CA PHE A 212 4.61 -3.17 -0.58
C PHE A 212 4.91 -4.66 -0.81
N GLY A 213 3.90 -5.50 -1.05
CA GLY A 213 4.08 -6.93 -1.22
C GLY A 213 4.76 -7.25 -2.55
N TYR A 214 4.43 -6.47 -3.59
CA TYR A 214 5.12 -6.50 -4.86
C TYR A 214 6.58 -6.05 -4.70
N LEU A 215 6.84 -4.92 -4.03
CA LEU A 215 8.21 -4.42 -3.82
C LEU A 215 9.06 -5.39 -3.00
N MET A 216 8.50 -5.97 -1.94
CA MET A 216 9.17 -6.92 -1.05
C MET A 216 9.26 -8.35 -1.63
N MET A 217 8.85 -8.57 -2.88
CA MET A 217 8.91 -9.89 -3.55
C MET A 217 8.08 -10.99 -2.89
N LEU A 218 7.07 -10.59 -2.12
CA LEU A 218 6.08 -11.48 -1.54
C LEU A 218 5.04 -11.92 -2.58
N THR A 219 4.73 -11.07 -3.57
CA THR A 219 3.87 -11.43 -4.70
C THR A 219 4.51 -11.10 -6.06
N PRO A 220 4.31 -11.94 -7.09
CA PRO A 220 4.63 -11.59 -8.48
C PRO A 220 3.54 -10.73 -9.14
N THR A 221 2.33 -10.68 -8.56
CA THR A 221 1.17 -10.02 -9.16
C THR A 221 1.35 -8.50 -9.19
N TYR A 222 1.24 -7.90 -10.38
CA TYR A 222 1.29 -6.45 -10.51
C TYR A 222 0.08 -5.81 -9.79
N PRO A 223 0.28 -4.82 -8.91
CA PRO A 223 -0.78 -4.28 -8.06
C PRO A 223 -1.72 -3.35 -8.84
N VAL A 224 -2.59 -3.93 -9.66
CA VAL A 224 -3.73 -3.24 -10.27
C VAL A 224 -4.96 -3.38 -9.35
N GLY A 225 -5.67 -2.28 -9.08
CA GLY A 225 -6.95 -2.34 -8.35
C GLY A 225 -7.09 -1.38 -7.17
N LEU A 226 -6.91 -0.08 -7.40
CA LEU A 226 -7.11 0.96 -6.38
C LEU A 226 -8.56 1.03 -5.85
N TYR A 227 -9.55 0.68 -6.68
CA TYR A 227 -10.98 0.84 -6.39
C TYR A 227 -11.68 -0.44 -5.89
N GLY A 228 -10.91 -1.42 -5.40
CA GLY A 228 -11.41 -2.72 -4.97
C GLY A 228 -11.37 -3.79 -6.07
N ASP A 229 -11.71 -5.01 -5.67
CA ASP A 229 -11.70 -6.17 -6.56
C ASP A 229 -12.94 -6.14 -7.47
N LYS A 230 -12.77 -6.44 -8.75
CA LYS A 230 -13.89 -6.50 -9.70
C LYS A 230 -14.78 -7.69 -9.33
N GLU A 231 -16.08 -7.49 -9.39
CA GLU A 231 -17.08 -8.56 -9.24
C GLU A 231 -16.88 -9.55 -10.39
N GLN A 232 -16.13 -10.63 -10.16
CA GLN A 232 -15.78 -11.55 -11.23
C GLN A 232 -16.98 -12.43 -11.65
N TYR A 233 -18.04 -12.47 -10.82
CA TYR A 233 -19.29 -13.17 -11.08
C TYR A 233 -20.50 -12.35 -10.57
N PRO A 234 -21.17 -11.56 -11.44
CA PRO A 234 -22.37 -10.81 -11.06
C PRO A 234 -23.51 -11.78 -10.73
N GLY A 235 -23.87 -11.88 -9.45
CA GLY A 235 -24.94 -12.78 -8.97
C GLY A 235 -24.77 -13.29 -7.54
N MET A 236 -23.55 -13.39 -7.02
CA MET A 236 -23.30 -13.87 -5.65
C MET A 236 -23.53 -12.81 -4.55
N ALA A 237 -23.50 -11.51 -4.88
CA ALA A 237 -23.71 -10.43 -3.92
C ALA A 237 -25.16 -10.35 -3.40
N ALA A 238 -26.13 -10.79 -4.21
CA ALA A 238 -27.55 -10.77 -3.85
C ALA A 238 -27.95 -11.85 -2.83
N ALA A 239 -27.17 -12.93 -2.71
CA ALA A 239 -27.46 -14.03 -1.78
C ALA A 239 -26.90 -13.82 -0.35
N ALA A 240 -26.07 -12.78 -0.14
CA ALA A 240 -25.32 -12.56 1.09
C ALA A 240 -26.14 -12.45 2.41
N PRO A 241 -27.34 -11.86 2.46
CA PRO A 241 -28.07 -11.73 3.72
C PRO A 241 -28.87 -13.01 4.11
N ALA A 242 -29.08 -13.96 3.21
CA ALA A 242 -29.89 -15.16 3.48
C ALA A 242 -29.10 -16.31 4.13
N ILE A 243 -27.76 -16.27 4.11
CA ILE A 243 -26.88 -17.40 4.45
C ILE A 243 -26.27 -17.28 5.86
N ALA A 244 -26.50 -16.15 6.56
CA ALA A 244 -25.92 -15.91 7.88
C ALA A 244 -26.51 -16.77 9.02
N SER A 245 -27.62 -17.48 8.77
CA SER A 245 -28.38 -18.23 9.78
C SER A 245 -28.19 -19.76 9.77
N GLU A 246 -27.42 -20.34 8.84
CA GLU A 246 -27.34 -21.81 8.66
C GLU A 246 -25.90 -22.40 8.73
N VAL A 247 -25.00 -21.79 9.51
CA VAL A 247 -23.58 -22.20 9.55
C VAL A 247 -23.29 -23.23 10.67
N GLY A 248 -22.77 -24.40 10.30
CA GLY A 248 -22.18 -25.39 11.22
C GLY A 248 -20.75 -25.04 11.66
N PRO A 249 -20.23 -25.64 12.75
CA PRO A 249 -18.96 -25.24 13.38
C PRO A 249 -17.74 -25.52 12.48
N GLY A 250 -16.88 -24.50 12.30
CA GLY A 250 -15.57 -24.63 11.65
C GLY A 250 -15.33 -23.78 10.40
N VAL A 251 -16.35 -23.04 9.94
CA VAL A 251 -16.26 -22.18 8.76
C VAL A 251 -15.96 -20.73 9.21
N PRO A 252 -14.75 -20.17 8.96
CA PRO A 252 -14.43 -18.82 9.39
C PRO A 252 -15.26 -17.78 8.62
N PRO A 253 -15.70 -16.69 9.28
CA PRO A 253 -16.49 -15.66 8.63
C PRO A 253 -15.72 -15.05 7.45
N ARG A 254 -16.44 -14.86 6.34
CA ARG A 254 -15.98 -14.20 5.10
C ARG A 254 -15.11 -12.96 5.44
N THR A 255 -13.80 -13.03 5.26
CA THR A 255 -12.96 -11.83 5.11
C THR A 255 -13.13 -11.31 3.68
N ALA A 256 -14.37 -11.04 3.31
CA ALA A 256 -14.81 -10.88 1.92
C ALA A 256 -14.27 -9.60 1.29
N ARG A 257 -13.75 -9.77 0.07
CA ARG A 257 -13.65 -8.78 -1.02
C ARG A 257 -14.43 -7.49 -0.72
N MET A 258 -13.72 -6.38 -0.56
CA MET A 258 -14.37 -5.10 -0.29
C MET A 258 -14.86 -4.47 -1.58
N TYR A 259 -16.18 -4.42 -1.71
CA TYR A 259 -16.85 -3.59 -2.69
C TYR A 259 -16.85 -2.13 -2.21
N LEU A 260 -16.25 -1.24 -2.99
CA LEU A 260 -16.27 0.18 -2.71
C LEU A 260 -17.58 0.80 -3.19
N GLY A 261 -18.35 1.39 -2.28
CA GLY A 261 -19.49 2.22 -2.65
C GLY A 261 -19.04 3.40 -3.52
N GLN A 262 -19.93 3.90 -4.39
CA GLN A 262 -19.59 4.98 -5.34
C GLN A 262 -19.08 6.26 -4.64
N GLY A 263 -19.59 6.57 -3.45
CA GLY A 263 -19.08 7.66 -2.62
C GLY A 263 -17.64 7.43 -2.12
N ALA A 264 -17.30 6.20 -1.73
CA ALA A 264 -15.94 5.85 -1.32
C ALA A 264 -14.96 5.89 -2.50
N LYS A 265 -15.39 5.49 -3.71
CA LYS A 265 -14.59 5.63 -4.94
C LYS A 265 -14.26 7.09 -5.22
N ARG A 266 -15.27 7.98 -5.16
CA ARG A 266 -15.06 9.43 -5.33
C ARG A 266 -14.07 9.97 -4.31
N LEU A 267 -14.16 9.53 -3.06
CA LEU A 267 -13.26 9.98 -2.01
C LEU A 267 -11.80 9.53 -2.26
N VAL A 268 -11.58 8.31 -2.74
CA VAL A 268 -10.25 7.85 -3.19
C VAL A 268 -9.72 8.69 -4.35
N THR A 269 -10.57 9.04 -5.32
CA THR A 269 -10.19 9.94 -6.42
C THR A 269 -9.81 11.33 -5.90
N VAL A 270 -10.56 11.86 -4.92
CA VAL A 270 -10.25 13.15 -4.27
C VAL A 270 -8.87 13.09 -3.58
N PHE A 271 -8.56 12.01 -2.87
CA PHE A 271 -7.23 11.83 -2.28
C PHE A 271 -6.15 11.87 -3.36
N MET A 272 -6.33 11.12 -4.45
CA MET A 272 -5.37 11.13 -5.55
C MET A 272 -5.15 12.54 -6.14
N VAL A 273 -6.24 13.27 -6.42
CA VAL A 273 -6.18 14.63 -6.97
C VAL A 273 -5.50 15.60 -6.01
N LEU A 274 -5.84 15.55 -4.72
CA LEU A 274 -5.19 16.38 -3.69
C LEU A 274 -3.68 16.12 -3.61
N GLY A 275 -3.29 14.85 -3.68
CA GLY A 275 -1.89 14.45 -3.65
C GLY A 275 -1.10 14.94 -4.87
N ILE A 276 -1.67 14.81 -6.07
CA ILE A 276 -1.09 15.33 -7.31
C ILE A 276 -0.96 16.85 -7.22
N LEU A 277 -2.03 17.54 -6.84
CA LEU A 277 -2.05 19.00 -6.77
C LEU A 277 -1.00 19.53 -5.80
N TYR A 278 -0.90 18.92 -4.61
CA TYR A 278 0.13 19.24 -3.63
C TYR A 278 1.54 19.02 -4.18
N ASN A 279 1.76 17.88 -4.85
CA ASN A 279 3.08 17.55 -5.39
C ASN A 279 3.48 18.52 -6.52
N VAL A 280 2.56 18.84 -7.43
CA VAL A 280 2.80 19.82 -8.50
C VAL A 280 3.07 21.20 -7.91
N ALA A 281 2.26 21.66 -6.96
CA ALA A 281 2.45 22.95 -6.31
C ALA A 281 3.85 23.06 -5.66
N ASN A 282 4.26 22.04 -4.90
CA ASN A 282 5.60 22.02 -4.30
C ASN A 282 6.73 22.02 -5.34
N ASN A 283 6.58 21.26 -6.44
CA ASN A 283 7.59 21.26 -7.50
C ASN A 283 7.70 22.63 -8.17
N VAL A 284 6.59 23.30 -8.45
CA VAL A 284 6.59 24.67 -9.03
C VAL A 284 7.21 25.68 -8.06
N LEU A 285 6.89 25.58 -6.76
CA LEU A 285 7.45 26.46 -5.74
C LEU A 285 8.96 26.27 -5.61
N ASN A 286 9.43 25.01 -5.57
CA ASN A 286 10.87 24.70 -5.49
C ASN A 286 11.64 25.15 -6.73
N TRP A 287 11.08 24.92 -7.92
CA TRP A 287 11.68 25.42 -9.16
C TRP A 287 11.81 26.94 -9.15
N ARG A 288 10.78 27.65 -8.66
CA ARG A 288 10.80 29.11 -8.55
C ARG A 288 11.84 29.60 -7.54
N THR A 289 12.03 28.92 -6.42
CA THR A 289 13.08 29.29 -5.45
C THR A 289 14.48 29.08 -6.02
N ASP A 290 14.70 27.97 -6.75
CA ASP A 290 15.98 27.69 -7.38
C ASP A 290 16.34 28.76 -8.43
N GLU A 291 15.37 29.20 -9.23
CA GLU A 291 15.57 30.30 -10.18
C GLU A 291 15.94 31.62 -9.50
N GLN A 292 15.32 31.92 -8.35
CA GLN A 292 15.61 33.11 -7.57
C GLN A 292 17.04 33.07 -7.01
N ASP A 293 17.46 31.95 -6.43
CA ASP A 293 18.82 31.80 -5.89
C ASP A 293 19.88 31.95 -6.99
N LEU A 294 19.64 31.40 -8.18
CA LEU A 294 20.52 31.56 -9.34
C LEU A 294 20.55 32.99 -9.89
N SER A 295 19.45 33.74 -9.74
CA SER A 295 19.42 35.16 -10.13
C SER A 295 20.24 36.01 -9.16
N VAL A 296 20.10 35.79 -7.86
CA VAL A 296 20.84 36.49 -6.81
C VAL A 296 22.33 36.18 -6.90
N ALA A 297 22.70 34.90 -7.09
CA ALA A 297 24.10 34.51 -7.23
C ALA A 297 24.76 35.16 -8.46
N ARG A 298 24.05 35.26 -9.59
CA ARG A 298 24.55 35.98 -10.78
C ARG A 298 24.70 37.47 -10.53
N THR A 299 23.75 38.11 -9.84
CA THR A 299 23.87 39.52 -9.49
C THR A 299 25.05 39.77 -8.54
N ALA A 300 25.26 38.91 -7.55
CA ALA A 300 26.41 39.00 -6.65
C ALA A 300 27.75 38.84 -7.40
N GLN A 301 27.85 37.89 -8.33
CA GLN A 301 29.05 37.72 -9.17
C GLN A 301 29.35 38.93 -10.06
N VAL A 302 28.32 39.61 -10.58
CA VAL A 302 28.51 40.83 -11.38
C VAL A 302 29.01 42.00 -10.53
N VAL A 303 28.58 42.09 -9.27
CA VAL A 303 29.00 43.14 -8.33
C VAL A 303 30.43 42.92 -7.81
N ASP A 304 30.84 41.67 -7.59
CA ASP A 304 32.17 41.32 -7.08
C ASP A 304 33.24 41.17 -8.18
N ALA A 305 32.88 41.34 -9.45
CA ALA A 305 33.85 41.30 -10.55
C ALA A 305 34.80 42.52 -10.44
N PRO A 306 36.13 42.32 -10.30
CA PRO A 306 37.07 43.43 -10.27
C PRO A 306 37.01 44.17 -11.61
N ASP A 307 36.92 45.50 -11.56
CA ASP A 307 36.98 46.43 -12.70
C ASP A 307 38.25 46.16 -13.54
N SER A 308 38.19 45.16 -14.39
CA SER A 308 39.27 44.74 -15.28
C SER A 308 38.94 45.24 -16.68
N GLY A 309 39.23 46.53 -16.89
CA GLY A 309 39.58 47.06 -18.20
C GLY A 309 38.43 47.60 -19.04
N ALA A 310 38.03 48.85 -18.77
CA ALA A 310 37.46 49.74 -19.78
C ALA A 310 38.35 50.98 -19.90
N GLY A 311 39.45 50.84 -20.62
CA GLY A 311 40.44 51.89 -20.85
C GLY A 311 41.32 51.59 -22.06
N ALA A 312 40.74 51.14 -23.17
CA ALA A 312 41.41 51.09 -24.46
C ALA A 312 40.51 51.76 -25.51
N ALA A 313 40.73 53.05 -25.71
CA ALA A 313 40.13 53.83 -26.77
C ALA A 313 40.61 53.30 -28.14
N PRO A 314 39.71 53.06 -29.12
CA PRO A 314 40.14 52.81 -30.49
C PRO A 314 40.52 54.15 -31.12
N GLY A 315 41.80 54.26 -31.50
CA GLY A 315 42.35 55.41 -32.21
C GLY A 315 41.63 55.66 -33.53
N GLU A 316 41.29 56.93 -33.74
CA GLU A 316 40.89 57.47 -35.04
C GLU A 316 42.02 57.29 -36.05
N SER A 317 41.74 56.68 -37.20
CA SER A 317 42.42 57.02 -38.44
C SER A 317 41.39 57.11 -39.56
N GLY A 318 40.91 58.33 -39.76
CA GLY A 318 40.16 58.74 -40.94
C GLY A 318 41.09 58.85 -42.15
N SER A 319 40.64 58.24 -43.25
CA SER A 319 40.78 58.66 -44.65
C SER A 319 41.63 59.89 -44.99
N ALA A 320 42.60 59.72 -45.89
CA ALA A 320 42.86 60.64 -47.01
C ALA A 320 43.69 59.96 -48.11
N GLN A 321 43.09 59.89 -49.30
CA GLN A 321 43.64 59.87 -50.68
C GLN A 321 44.73 58.86 -51.07
#